data_AF-A0A2J0T5C7-F1
#
_entry.id   AF-A0A2J0T5C7-F1
#
_cell.length_a   1.000
_cell.length_b   1.000
_cell.length_c   1.000
_cell.angle_alpha   90.00
_cell.angle_beta   90.00
_cell.angle_gamma   90.00
#
_symmetry.space_group_name_H-M   'P 1'
#
loop_
_entity.id
_entity.type
_entity.pdbx_description
1 polymer ?
#
loop_
_entity_poly.entity_id
_entity_poly.type
_entity_poly.pdbx_seq_one_letter_code
_entity_poly.pdbx_strand_id
1 'polypeptide(L)'
;MTIDIESLSLRELGALVVAAEQRKQLISSRRPASAVRRMLKSAAAEAGYTLEELFGGEASETPAPARKPARRKSGKVAPKYRDPEYKRLTWTGRGRMPRWLASKVSMGHKATDFLIPGLARPTAGKTSTLGKRTVIKKG
;
A
#
# COMPACT_ATOMS: atom_id res chain seq x y z
N MET A 1 15.08 17.59 -21.40
CA MET A 1 15.55 17.55 -22.80
C MET A 1 14.99 18.80 -23.46
N THR A 2 15.82 19.82 -23.63
CA THR A 2 15.50 21.06 -24.33
C THR A 2 16.03 20.93 -25.75
N ILE A 3 15.17 21.16 -26.74
CA ILE A 3 15.57 21.25 -28.15
C ILE A 3 15.86 22.73 -28.38
N ASP A 4 17.06 23.06 -28.84
CA ASP A 4 17.42 24.43 -29.19
C ASP A 4 16.82 24.79 -30.55
N ILE A 5 15.99 25.85 -30.57
CA ILE A 5 15.19 26.27 -31.72
C ILE A 5 15.85 27.48 -32.41
N GLU A 6 16.64 28.26 -31.68
CA GLU A 6 17.19 29.54 -32.16
C GLU A 6 18.31 29.35 -33.18
N SER A 7 19.00 28.21 -33.13
CA SER A 7 20.06 27.83 -34.06
C SER A 7 19.57 27.17 -35.36
N LEU A 8 18.27 26.87 -35.47
CA LEU A 8 17.70 26.16 -36.63
C LEU A 8 17.35 27.13 -37.77
N SER A 9 17.67 26.75 -39.01
CA SER A 9 17.25 27.49 -40.20
C SER A 9 15.73 27.35 -40.44
N LEU A 10 15.14 28.25 -41.24
CA LEU A 10 13.72 28.21 -41.61
C LEU A 10 13.30 26.84 -42.18
N ARG A 11 14.18 26.22 -42.99
CA ARG A 11 13.94 24.90 -43.59
C ARG A 11 13.95 23.79 -42.54
N GLU A 12 14.88 23.84 -41.59
CA GLU A 12 14.99 22.86 -40.51
C GLU A 12 13.84 23.00 -39.50
N LEU A 13 13.43 24.24 -39.20
CA LEU A 13 12.23 24.54 -38.42
C LEU A 13 10.98 23.94 -39.08
N GLY A 14 10.80 24.15 -40.39
CA GLY A 14 9.71 23.55 -41.14
C GLY A 14 9.73 22.02 -41.09
N ALA A 15 10.89 21.40 -41.27
CA ALA A 15 11.04 19.95 -41.15
C ALA A 15 10.73 19.42 -39.74
N LEU A 16 11.14 20.15 -38.70
CA LEU A 16 10.89 19.79 -37.31
C LEU A 16 9.41 19.88 -36.95
N VAL A 17 8.69 20.89 -37.44
CA VAL A 17 7.23 21.01 -37.27
C VAL A 17 6.52 19.82 -37.89
N VAL A 18 6.83 19.48 -39.14
CA VAL A 18 6.23 18.34 -39.85
C VAL A 18 6.50 17.03 -39.10
N ALA A 19 7.75 16.80 -38.68
CA ALA A 19 8.11 15.60 -37.94
C ALA A 19 7.41 15.52 -36.57
N ALA A 20 7.30 16.65 -35.87
CA ALA A 20 6.63 16.74 -34.57
C ALA A 20 5.12 16.44 -34.71
N GLU A 21 4.48 16.98 -35.74
CA GLU A 21 3.07 16.70 -36.04
C GLU A 21 2.85 15.23 -36.38
N GLN A 22 3.69 14.64 -37.24
CA GLN A 22 3.62 13.21 -37.55
C GLN A 22 3.79 12.36 -36.29
N ARG A 23 4.73 12.70 -35.42
CA ARG A 23 4.95 12.00 -34.15
C ARG A 23 3.74 12.13 -33.22
N LYS A 24 3.17 13.34 -33.12
CA LYS A 24 1.96 13.61 -32.34
C LYS A 24 0.79 12.79 -32.86
N GLN A 25 0.56 12.75 -34.17
CA GLN A 25 -0.49 11.95 -34.80
C GLN A 25 -0.28 10.46 -34.53
N LEU A 26 0.95 9.97 -34.64
CA LEU A 26 1.27 8.57 -34.38
C LEU A 26 0.98 8.20 -32.92
N ILE A 27 1.36 9.06 -31.97
CA ILE A 27 1.08 8.83 -30.55
C ILE A 27 -0.43 8.93 -30.26
N SER A 28 -1.13 9.89 -30.88
CA SER A 28 -2.56 10.12 -30.68
C SER A 28 -3.43 9.00 -31.27
N SER A 29 -3.04 8.46 -32.43
CA SER A 29 -3.78 7.39 -33.12
C SER A 29 -3.53 6.01 -32.52
N ARG A 30 -2.54 5.86 -31.64
CA ARG A 30 -2.34 4.62 -30.89
C ARG A 30 -3.50 4.42 -29.91
N ARG A 31 -4.10 3.24 -29.95
CA ARG A 31 -5.05 2.82 -28.90
C ARG A 31 -4.37 2.94 -27.53
N PRO A 32 -5.10 3.37 -26.49
CA PRO A 32 -4.52 3.50 -25.16
C PRO A 32 -3.95 2.14 -24.72
N ALA A 33 -2.74 2.15 -24.18
CA ALA A 33 -2.00 0.93 -23.82
C ALA A 33 -2.79 0.00 -22.89
N SER A 34 -3.68 0.57 -22.07
CA SER A 34 -4.60 -0.17 -21.19
C SER A 34 -5.62 -1.00 -21.98
N ALA A 35 -6.19 -0.47 -23.05
CA ALA A 35 -7.16 -1.17 -23.88
C ALA A 35 -6.50 -2.33 -24.65
N VAL A 36 -5.31 -2.09 -25.19
CA VAL A 36 -4.51 -3.13 -25.87
C VAL A 36 -4.12 -4.23 -24.89
N ARG A 37 -3.65 -3.88 -23.70
CA ARG A 37 -3.31 -4.86 -22.65
C ARG A 37 -4.51 -5.69 -22.24
N ARG A 38 -5.69 -5.09 -22.10
CA ARG A 38 -6.93 -5.81 -21.78
C ARG A 38 -7.29 -6.81 -22.88
N MET A 39 -7.22 -6.38 -24.14
CA MET A 39 -7.53 -7.22 -25.30
C MET A 39 -6.56 -8.39 -25.43
N LEU A 40 -5.25 -8.15 -25.26
CA LEU A 40 -4.26 -9.23 -25.26
C LEU A 40 -4.45 -10.19 -24.08
N LYS A 41 -4.80 -9.67 -22.90
CA LYS A 41 -5.05 -10.50 -21.73
C LYS A 41 -6.30 -11.38 -21.92
N SER A 42 -7.38 -10.84 -22.49
CA SER A 42 -8.57 -11.63 -22.76
C SER A 42 -8.31 -12.71 -23.81
N ALA A 43 -7.62 -12.37 -24.90
CA ALA A 43 -7.26 -13.34 -25.94
C ALA A 43 -6.36 -14.46 -25.40
N ALA A 44 -5.36 -14.12 -24.57
CA ALA A 44 -4.53 -15.12 -23.90
C ALA A 44 -5.36 -16.02 -22.97
N ALA A 45 -6.26 -15.43 -22.18
CA ALA A 45 -7.11 -16.17 -21.25
C ALA A 45 -8.10 -17.11 -21.95
N GLU A 46 -8.65 -16.72 -23.09
CA GLU A 46 -9.49 -17.59 -23.94
C GLU A 46 -8.71 -18.80 -24.44
N ALA A 47 -7.42 -18.63 -24.75
CA ALA A 47 -6.51 -19.72 -25.09
C ALA A 47 -5.98 -20.47 -23.85
N GLY A 48 -6.36 -20.09 -22.63
CA GLY A 48 -5.92 -20.72 -21.39
C GLY A 48 -4.54 -20.29 -20.89
N TYR A 49 -3.94 -19.27 -21.49
CA TYR A 49 -2.60 -18.77 -21.15
C TYR A 49 -2.64 -17.41 -20.44
N THR A 50 -1.57 -17.09 -19.73
CA THR A 50 -1.34 -15.74 -19.21
C THR A 50 -0.32 -14.98 -20.05
N LEU A 51 -0.43 -13.66 -20.11
CA LEU A 51 0.54 -12.82 -20.83
C LEU A 51 1.97 -13.00 -20.28
N GLU A 52 2.09 -13.26 -18.98
CA GLU A 52 3.35 -13.53 -18.31
C GLU A 52 3.97 -14.87 -18.72
N GLU A 53 3.16 -15.85 -19.10
CA GLU A 53 3.62 -17.16 -19.59
C GLU A 53 4.03 -17.09 -21.07
N LEU A 54 3.38 -16.22 -21.85
CA LEU A 54 3.68 -16.03 -23.27
C LEU A 54 4.86 -15.09 -23.54
N PHE A 55 5.07 -14.07 -22.70
CA PHE A 55 6.05 -13.01 -22.94
C PHE A 55 6.97 -12.73 -21.74
N GLY A 56 6.81 -13.43 -20.61
CA GLY A 56 7.78 -13.40 -19.52
C GLY A 56 8.97 -14.25 -19.93
N GLY A 57 10.03 -13.59 -20.41
CA GLY A 57 11.19 -14.22 -21.05
C GLY A 57 11.71 -15.49 -20.38
N GLU A 58 12.12 -16.44 -21.23
CA GLU A 58 12.77 -17.73 -20.93
C GLU A 58 12.95 -18.04 -19.44
N ALA A 59 11.95 -18.67 -18.85
CA ALA A 59 12.10 -19.36 -17.59
C ALA A 59 11.24 -20.63 -17.58
N SER A 60 11.79 -21.65 -18.25
CA SER A 60 11.78 -23.06 -17.84
C SER A 60 10.43 -23.79 -17.78
N GLU A 61 10.40 -24.94 -18.46
CA GLU A 61 9.42 -26.04 -18.34
C GLU A 61 9.38 -26.71 -16.95
N THR A 62 9.53 -25.97 -15.86
CA THR A 62 9.32 -26.51 -14.51
C THR A 62 8.20 -25.77 -13.80
N PRO A 63 7.27 -26.49 -13.14
CA PRO A 63 6.15 -25.87 -12.43
C PRO A 63 6.72 -25.02 -11.29
N ALA A 64 6.65 -23.70 -11.45
CA ALA A 64 7.12 -22.77 -10.44
C ALA A 64 6.37 -23.00 -9.12
N PRO A 65 7.06 -23.03 -7.96
CA PRO A 65 6.40 -23.19 -6.67
C PRO A 65 5.43 -22.03 -6.44
N ALA A 66 4.22 -22.37 -5.97
CA ALA A 66 3.11 -21.46 -5.74
C ALA A 66 3.59 -20.11 -5.15
N ARG A 67 3.48 -19.04 -5.94
CA ARG A 67 3.81 -17.69 -5.50
C ARG A 67 3.00 -17.38 -4.25
N LYS A 68 3.69 -17.18 -3.13
CA LYS A 68 3.09 -16.76 -1.86
C LYS A 68 2.16 -15.57 -2.14
N PRO A 69 0.91 -15.57 -1.65
CA PRO A 69 -0.04 -14.51 -1.97
C PRO A 69 0.56 -13.17 -1.54
N ALA A 70 0.54 -12.21 -2.47
CA ALA A 70 0.99 -10.86 -2.22
C ALA A 70 0.35 -10.36 -0.91
N ARG A 71 1.19 -9.96 0.05
CA ARG A 71 0.78 -9.48 1.36
C ARG A 71 -0.20 -8.34 1.16
N ARG A 72 -1.50 -8.61 1.36
CA ARG A 72 -2.57 -7.62 1.24
C ARG A 72 -2.16 -6.41 2.08
N LYS A 73 -2.05 -5.23 1.45
CA LYS A 73 -1.87 -3.97 2.17
C LYS A 73 -3.10 -3.81 3.07
N SER A 74 -2.97 -4.18 4.34
CA SER A 74 -4.03 -3.98 5.32
C SER A 74 -4.36 -2.50 5.32
N GLY A 75 -5.62 -2.16 5.00
CA GLY A 75 -6.10 -0.79 5.02
C GLY A 75 -5.79 -0.11 6.35
N LYS A 76 -5.65 1.22 6.33
CA LYS A 76 -5.34 2.03 7.52
C LYS A 76 -6.47 1.88 8.53
N VAL A 77 -6.24 1.07 9.57
CA VAL A 77 -7.22 0.80 10.63
C VAL A 77 -7.18 1.94 11.64
N ALA A 78 -8.34 2.37 12.12
CA ALA A 78 -8.42 3.38 13.17
C ALA A 78 -7.72 2.90 14.47
N PRO A 79 -7.03 3.80 15.20
CA PRO A 79 -6.39 3.45 16.46
C PRO A 79 -7.41 3.14 17.56
N LYS A 80 -7.21 2.05 18.31
CA LYS A 80 -8.08 1.59 19.41
C LYS A 80 -7.59 2.06 20.79
N TYR A 81 -6.28 2.17 20.95
CA TYR A 81 -5.60 2.57 22.19
C TYR A 81 -4.77 3.84 21.98
N ARG A 82 -4.65 4.68 23.01
CA ARG A 82 -3.90 5.95 23.00
C ARG A 82 -3.23 6.20 24.34
N ASP A 83 -2.00 6.73 24.29
CA ASP A 83 -1.28 7.14 25.49
C ASP A 83 -1.83 8.48 26.05
N PRO A 84 -2.16 8.59 27.35
CA PRO A 84 -2.61 9.83 27.98
C PRO A 84 -1.53 10.91 28.04
N GLU A 85 -0.25 10.54 28.18
CA GLU A 85 0.87 11.48 28.27
C GLU A 85 1.26 11.97 26.87
N TYR A 86 1.37 11.03 25.93
CA TYR A 86 1.78 11.32 24.56
C TYR A 86 0.67 10.95 23.56
N LYS A 87 -0.27 11.87 23.40
CA LYS A 87 -1.45 11.78 22.52
C LYS A 87 -1.16 11.38 21.05
N ARG A 88 0.09 11.41 20.58
CA ARG A 88 0.50 10.97 19.23
C ARG A 88 0.74 9.46 19.15
N LEU A 89 1.04 8.82 20.28
CA LEU A 89 1.26 7.38 20.38
C LEU A 89 -0.09 6.68 20.42
N THR A 90 -0.39 5.95 19.35
CA THR A 90 -1.64 5.22 19.20
C THR A 90 -1.40 3.80 18.72
N TRP A 91 -2.34 2.89 19.00
CA TRP A 91 -2.25 1.50 18.58
C TRP A 91 -3.61 0.98 18.16
N THR A 92 -3.66 0.28 17.05
CA THR A 92 -4.91 -0.25 16.46
C THR A 92 -5.40 -1.52 17.16
N GLY A 93 -4.62 -2.09 18.09
CA GLY A 93 -4.91 -3.38 18.72
C GLY A 93 -4.62 -4.58 17.82
N ARG A 94 -4.01 -4.36 16.64
CA ARG A 94 -3.55 -5.43 15.74
C ARG A 94 -2.02 -5.51 15.75
N GLY A 95 -1.49 -6.73 15.68
CA GLY A 95 -0.05 -6.98 15.64
C GLY A 95 0.63 -6.85 17.01
N ARG A 96 1.95 -6.67 17.01
CA ARG A 96 2.75 -6.56 18.24
C ARG A 96 2.39 -5.29 19.02
N MET A 97 2.24 -5.42 20.34
CA MET A 97 2.00 -4.30 21.25
C MET A 97 3.20 -3.32 21.21
N PRO A 98 2.95 -2.00 21.11
CA PRO A 98 4.03 -1.00 21.10
C PRO A 98 4.68 -0.87 22.47
N ARG A 99 5.94 -0.39 22.48
CA ARG A 99 6.76 -0.29 23.69
C ARG A 99 6.09 0.53 24.81
N TRP A 100 5.44 1.65 24.48
CA TRP A 100 4.78 2.50 25.48
C TRP A 100 3.68 1.75 26.24
N LEU A 101 2.84 1.01 25.53
CA LEU A 101 1.74 0.25 26.15
C LEU A 101 2.30 -0.96 26.91
N ALA A 102 3.32 -1.63 26.36
CA ALA A 102 4.00 -2.74 27.03
C ALA A 102 4.64 -2.31 28.36
N SER A 103 5.31 -1.16 28.40
CA SER A 103 5.90 -0.61 29.61
C SER A 103 4.83 -0.30 30.66
N LYS A 104 3.73 0.35 30.28
CA LYS A 104 2.63 0.66 31.21
C LYS A 104 1.93 -0.60 31.74
N VAL A 105 1.76 -1.61 30.89
CA VAL A 105 1.24 -2.93 31.31
C VAL A 105 2.21 -3.63 32.27
N SER A 106 3.52 -3.57 32.01
CA SER A 106 4.52 -4.14 32.93
C SER A 106 4.57 -3.41 34.28
N MET A 107 4.18 -2.13 34.33
CA MET A 107 4.03 -1.35 35.55
C MET A 107 2.71 -1.62 36.30
N GLY A 108 1.90 -2.58 35.83
CA GLY A 108 0.66 -3.00 36.49
C GLY A 108 -0.62 -2.31 35.99
N HIS A 109 -0.53 -1.45 34.97
CA HIS A 109 -1.73 -0.87 34.35
C HIS A 109 -2.41 -1.87 33.42
N LYS A 110 -3.73 -1.76 33.24
CA LYS A 110 -4.44 -2.60 32.27
C LYS A 110 -4.42 -1.92 30.91
N ALA A 111 -4.28 -2.70 29.83
CA ALA A 111 -4.36 -2.16 28.48
C ALA A 111 -5.72 -1.48 28.20
N THR A 112 -6.78 -1.90 28.91
CA THR A 112 -8.12 -1.29 28.84
C THR A 112 -8.16 0.16 29.32
N ASP A 113 -7.23 0.58 30.19
CA ASP A 113 -7.17 1.93 30.73
C ASP A 113 -6.75 2.96 29.65
N PHE A 114 -6.18 2.46 28.55
CA PHE A 114 -5.68 3.26 27.43
C PHE A 114 -6.61 3.22 26.21
N LEU A 115 -7.85 2.73 26.36
CA LEU A 115 -8.83 2.71 25.28
C LEU A 115 -9.30 4.14 24.95
N ILE A 116 -9.46 4.43 23.65
CA ILE A 116 -10.04 5.71 23.21
C ILE A 116 -11.56 5.67 23.49
N PRO A 117 -12.10 6.58 24.32
CA PRO A 117 -13.53 6.64 24.62
C PRO A 117 -14.35 6.80 23.33
N GLY A 118 -15.47 6.08 23.23
CA GLY A 118 -16.38 6.14 22.08
C GLY A 118 -15.98 5.28 20.86
N LEU A 119 -14.74 4.79 20.78
CA LEU A 119 -14.27 3.97 19.64
C LEU A 119 -14.12 2.48 19.98
N ALA A 120 -13.98 2.15 21.26
CA ALA A 120 -13.80 0.78 21.71
C ALA A 120 -14.44 0.54 23.07
N ARG A 121 -15.22 -0.54 23.17
CA ARG A 121 -15.71 -1.07 24.45
C ARG A 121 -14.66 -2.02 25.01
N PRO A 122 -14.36 -2.00 26.32
CA PRO A 122 -13.62 -3.10 26.92
C PRO A 122 -14.42 -4.38 26.68
N THR A 123 -13.80 -5.38 26.05
CA THR A 123 -14.41 -6.70 25.95
C THR A 123 -14.53 -7.21 27.38
N ALA A 124 -15.76 -7.30 27.89
CA ALA A 124 -16.04 -7.71 29.25
C ALA A 124 -15.70 -9.20 29.44
N GLY A 125 -14.41 -9.49 29.66
CA GLY A 125 -14.04 -10.64 30.47
C GLY A 125 -14.51 -10.35 31.89
N LYS A 126 -15.29 -11.27 32.47
CA LYS A 126 -15.78 -11.20 33.85
C LYS A 126 -14.69 -10.65 34.78
N THR A 127 -15.12 -9.74 35.66
CA THR A 127 -14.41 -9.13 36.80
C THR A 127 -13.30 -8.11 36.52
N SER A 128 -13.66 -6.83 36.45
CA SER A 128 -12.90 -5.76 37.12
C SER A 128 -13.76 -4.51 37.22
N THR A 129 -14.24 -4.20 38.42
CA THR A 129 -14.78 -2.88 38.77
C THR A 129 -13.79 -1.80 38.36
N LEU A 130 -14.28 -0.80 37.62
CA LEU A 130 -13.55 0.43 37.29
C LEU A 130 -12.99 1.03 38.59
N GLY A 131 -11.68 1.33 38.61
CA GLY A 131 -11.08 2.21 39.62
C GLY A 131 -10.68 1.58 40.95
N LYS A 132 -9.69 0.68 40.95
CA LYS A 132 -8.82 0.49 42.13
C LYS A 132 -7.35 0.41 41.70
N ARG A 133 -6.57 1.42 42.06
CA ARG A 133 -5.10 1.44 41.95
C ARG A 133 -4.56 0.42 42.95
N THR A 134 -4.09 -0.73 42.48
CA THR A 134 -3.32 -1.66 43.32
C THR A 134 -1.90 -1.12 43.47
N VAL A 135 -1.60 -0.60 44.67
CA VAL A 135 -0.24 -0.26 45.10
C VAL A 135 0.48 -1.57 45.42
N ILE A 136 1.55 -1.87 44.70
CA ILE A 136 2.42 -3.01 45.01
C ILE A 136 3.71 -2.46 45.64
N LYS A 137 3.94 -2.82 46.90
CA LYS A 137 5.15 -2.50 47.69
C LYS A 137 6.31 -3.31 47.13
N LYS A 138 7.38 -2.63 46.72
CA LYS A 138 8.59 -3.22 46.16
C LYS A 138 9.50 -3.69 47.32
N GLY A 139 9.89 -4.97 47.29
CA GLY A 139 11.06 -5.48 48.02
C GLY A 139 12.31 -5.32 47.17
#